data_AF-A0A366FCZ4-F1
#
_entry.id   AF-A0A366FCZ4-F1
#
_cell.length_a   1.000
_cell.length_b   1.000
_cell.length_c   1.000
_cell.angle_alpha   90.00
_cell.angle_beta   90.00
_cell.angle_gamma   90.00
#
_symmetry.space_group_name_H-M   'P 1'
#
loop_
_entity.id
_entity.type
_entity.pdbx_description
1 polymer ?
#
loop_
_entity_poly.entity_id
_entity_poly.type
_entity_poly.pdbx_seq_one_letter_code
_entity_poly.pdbx_strand_id
1 'polypeptide(L)'
;MPARFLTDMAVNRALTRTFAIGDEFLDDRGLDAFDDDDAIYVIAFDRVGGAYLGSVRLRPTVKSTLLRDAAPYLLEFGETIESPRIWELSRLCTTTRSEHRRRHGADAVAGELAAAAFEVAGRAGVNQFVCVTDDPTFHALERIGCAPKLKPRPASGPGSAPHVVFLDVGQIPLKRIQNRRAKAAMVEFRGNLAERR
;
A
#
# COMPACT_ATOMS: atom_id res chain seq x y z
N MET A 1 18.43 8.61 -3.07
CA MET A 1 18.00 7.26 -2.65
C MET A 1 18.60 6.25 -3.62
N PRO A 2 19.20 5.14 -3.18
CA PRO A 2 19.81 4.15 -4.08
C PRO A 2 18.77 3.56 -5.06
N ALA A 3 19.03 3.64 -6.37
CA ALA A 3 18.15 3.12 -7.43
C ALA A 3 17.75 1.65 -7.22
N ARG A 4 18.64 0.84 -6.60
CA ARG A 4 18.40 -0.57 -6.25
C ARG A 4 17.10 -0.83 -5.48
N PHE A 5 16.65 0.09 -4.62
CA PHE A 5 15.47 -0.14 -3.78
C PHE A 5 14.17 -0.14 -4.59
N LEU A 6 14.13 0.66 -5.65
CA LEU A 6 13.00 0.74 -6.56
C LEU A 6 12.93 -0.50 -7.45
N THR A 7 14.10 -0.99 -7.91
CA THR A 7 14.20 -2.25 -8.65
C THR A 7 13.76 -3.44 -7.81
N ASP A 8 14.27 -3.57 -6.56
CA ASP A 8 13.91 -4.66 -5.67
C ASP A 8 12.40 -4.66 -5.35
N MET A 9 11.81 -3.48 -5.19
CA MET A 9 10.37 -3.32 -5.00
C MET A 9 9.58 -3.82 -6.21
N ALA A 10 9.93 -3.37 -7.41
CA ALA A 10 9.24 -3.73 -8.65
C ALA A 10 9.31 -5.25 -8.89
N VAL A 11 10.50 -5.84 -8.72
CA VAL A 11 10.70 -7.30 -8.78
C VAL A 11 9.84 -8.02 -7.73
N ASN A 12 9.82 -7.54 -6.49
CA ASN A 12 8.99 -8.16 -5.46
C ASN A 12 7.49 -8.09 -5.82
N ARG A 13 7.01 -6.99 -6.40
CA ARG A 13 5.63 -6.85 -6.86
C ARG A 13 5.32 -7.85 -7.97
N ALA A 14 6.20 -7.99 -8.97
CA ALA A 14 6.07 -8.98 -10.02
C ALA A 14 5.99 -10.42 -9.48
N LEU A 15 6.73 -10.72 -8.40
CA LEU A 15 6.72 -12.04 -7.74
C LEU A 15 5.54 -12.26 -6.79
N THR A 16 4.94 -11.20 -6.26
CA THR A 16 3.82 -11.28 -5.29
C THR A 16 2.45 -11.21 -5.98
N ARG A 17 2.40 -11.23 -7.33
CA ARG A 17 1.21 -11.27 -8.20
C ARG A 17 0.30 -12.47 -7.90
N THR A 18 -0.22 -12.57 -6.70
CA THR A 18 -0.84 -13.80 -6.23
C THR A 18 -2.21 -13.54 -5.64
N PHE A 19 -2.49 -12.45 -4.91
CA PHE A 19 -3.80 -12.30 -4.28
C PHE A 19 -4.15 -10.85 -3.92
N ALA A 20 -3.83 -9.85 -4.76
CA ALA A 20 -4.28 -8.48 -4.52
C ALA A 20 -4.99 -7.90 -5.74
N ILE A 21 -6.05 -7.15 -5.49
CA ILE A 21 -6.85 -6.52 -6.53
C ILE A 21 -5.98 -5.53 -7.31
N GLY A 22 -6.10 -5.59 -8.63
CA GLY A 22 -5.33 -4.79 -9.55
C GLY A 22 -3.96 -5.36 -9.90
N ASP A 23 -3.62 -6.58 -9.48
CA ASP A 23 -2.42 -7.29 -9.97
C ASP A 23 -2.53 -7.57 -11.48
N GLU A 24 -3.74 -7.67 -12.02
CA GLU A 24 -4.03 -7.76 -13.46
C GLU A 24 -3.57 -6.53 -14.26
N PHE A 25 -3.33 -5.40 -13.59
CA PHE A 25 -2.81 -4.17 -14.22
C PHE A 25 -1.29 -4.06 -14.19
N LEU A 26 -0.58 -5.00 -13.53
CA LEU A 26 0.87 -4.97 -13.44
C LEU A 26 1.53 -5.52 -14.71
N ASP A 27 2.47 -4.77 -15.27
CA ASP A 27 3.40 -5.23 -16.31
C ASP A 27 4.42 -6.24 -15.75
N ASP A 28 5.22 -6.85 -16.63
CA ASP A 28 6.23 -7.86 -16.30
C ASP A 28 7.31 -7.37 -15.31
N ARG A 29 7.48 -6.04 -15.20
CA ARG A 29 8.37 -5.40 -14.24
C ARG A 29 7.72 -5.22 -12.87
N GLY A 30 6.41 -5.45 -12.75
CA GLY A 30 5.66 -5.22 -11.52
C GLY A 30 5.26 -3.75 -11.33
N LEU A 31 5.04 -3.03 -12.44
CA LEU A 31 4.59 -1.64 -12.49
C LEU A 31 3.21 -1.54 -13.15
N ASP A 32 2.39 -0.58 -12.73
CA ASP A 32 1.12 -0.24 -13.39
C ASP A 32 1.06 1.24 -13.80
N ALA A 33 -0.05 1.66 -14.42
CA ALA A 33 -0.27 3.04 -14.87
C ALA A 33 -0.24 4.09 -13.74
N PHE A 34 -0.34 3.65 -12.49
CA PHE A 34 -0.32 4.52 -11.31
C PHE A 34 1.07 4.58 -10.65
N ASP A 35 2.11 4.03 -11.28
CA ASP A 35 3.51 4.20 -10.88
C ASP A 35 4.18 5.41 -11.60
N ASP A 36 3.48 6.54 -11.57
CA ASP A 36 3.84 7.84 -12.18
C ASP A 36 4.40 8.85 -11.15
N ASP A 37 4.53 10.13 -11.55
CA ASP A 37 5.06 11.20 -10.70
C ASP A 37 4.19 11.57 -9.48
N ASP A 38 2.91 11.22 -9.51
CA ASP A 38 1.99 11.47 -8.40
C ASP A 38 2.07 10.38 -7.31
N ALA A 39 2.83 9.30 -7.57
CA ALA A 39 3.01 8.22 -6.63
C ALA A 39 4.02 8.55 -5.53
N ILE A 40 3.67 8.17 -4.30
CA ILE A 40 4.52 8.25 -3.12
C ILE A 40 4.75 6.83 -2.61
N TYR A 41 6.00 6.43 -2.42
CA TYR A 41 6.35 5.09 -1.94
C TYR A 41 6.97 5.19 -0.56
N VAL A 42 6.53 4.32 0.34
CA VAL A 42 7.23 4.05 1.59
C VAL A 42 7.86 2.67 1.45
N ILE A 43 9.18 2.61 1.60
CA ILE A 43 9.96 1.39 1.36
C ILE A 43 10.73 1.00 2.61
N ALA A 44 10.58 -0.25 3.03
CA ALA A 44 11.27 -0.86 4.15
C ALA A 44 12.51 -1.65 3.67
N PHE A 45 13.63 -1.48 4.36
CA PHE A 45 14.86 -2.24 4.09
C PHE A 45 15.60 -2.63 5.38
N ASP A 46 16.36 -3.72 5.36
CA ASP A 46 17.22 -4.14 6.47
C ASP A 46 18.35 -3.13 6.68
N ARG A 47 18.52 -2.62 7.90
CA ARG A 47 19.54 -1.65 8.29
C ARG A 47 20.96 -2.18 8.14
N VAL A 48 21.15 -3.49 8.33
CA VAL A 48 22.49 -4.09 8.31
C VAL A 48 22.92 -4.45 6.88
N GLY A 49 22.03 -5.07 6.11
CA GLY A 49 22.34 -5.55 4.75
C GLY A 49 21.78 -4.71 3.61
N GLY A 50 20.89 -3.75 3.89
CA GLY A 50 20.19 -2.96 2.87
C GLY A 50 19.15 -3.75 2.07
N ALA A 51 18.82 -4.98 2.46
CA ALA A 51 17.88 -5.83 1.71
C ALA A 51 16.45 -5.27 1.78
N TYR A 52 15.74 -5.26 0.65
CA TYR A 52 14.32 -4.90 0.61
C TYR A 52 13.46 -5.83 1.48
N LEU A 53 12.62 -5.24 2.33
CA LEU A 53 11.72 -5.94 3.25
C LEU A 53 10.25 -5.79 2.85
N GLY A 54 9.88 -4.69 2.20
CA GLY A 54 8.50 -4.42 1.79
C GLY A 54 8.29 -2.98 1.34
N SER A 55 7.12 -2.70 0.81
CA SER A 55 6.72 -1.35 0.40
C SER A 55 5.22 -1.15 0.46
N VAL A 56 4.80 0.11 0.37
CA VAL A 56 3.42 0.53 0.14
C VAL A 56 3.42 1.78 -0.75
N ARG A 57 2.39 1.91 -1.60
CA ARG A 57 2.17 3.08 -2.45
C ARG A 57 1.02 3.92 -1.89
N LEU A 58 1.23 5.23 -1.87
CA LEU A 58 0.25 6.26 -1.50
C LEU A 58 0.04 7.17 -2.69
N ARG A 59 -1.22 7.53 -2.98
CA ARG A 59 -1.57 8.43 -4.08
C ARG A 59 -2.64 9.42 -3.65
N PRO A 60 -2.52 10.73 -3.95
CA PRO A 60 -3.60 11.67 -3.70
C PRO A 60 -4.86 11.32 -4.50
N THR A 61 -6.02 11.28 -3.86
CA THR A 61 -7.30 11.06 -4.57
C THR A 61 -7.76 12.28 -5.38
N VAL A 62 -6.97 13.34 -5.51
CA VAL A 62 -7.19 14.40 -6.51
C VAL A 62 -6.52 14.07 -7.85
N LYS A 63 -5.79 12.95 -7.91
CA LYS A 63 -5.13 12.42 -9.10
C LYS A 63 -5.78 11.11 -9.54
N SER A 64 -5.26 10.52 -10.61
CA SER A 64 -5.63 9.19 -11.06
C SER A 64 -5.32 8.13 -9.99
N THR A 65 -6.26 7.22 -9.75
CA THR A 65 -6.19 6.19 -8.69
C THR A 65 -6.79 4.86 -9.17
N LEU A 66 -6.38 3.76 -8.52
CA LEU A 66 -6.92 2.43 -8.83
C LEU A 66 -8.45 2.41 -8.68
N LEU A 67 -8.96 2.93 -7.56
CA LEU A 67 -10.40 2.92 -7.29
C LEU A 67 -11.21 3.71 -8.33
N ARG A 68 -10.70 4.86 -8.79
CA ARG A 68 -11.42 5.68 -9.76
C ARG A 68 -11.35 5.13 -11.17
N ASP A 69 -10.16 4.74 -11.60
CA ASP A 69 -9.88 4.51 -13.03
C ASP A 69 -9.94 3.03 -13.40
N ALA A 70 -9.65 2.13 -12.45
CA ALA A 70 -9.63 0.69 -12.68
C ALA A 70 -10.76 -0.07 -11.97
N ALA A 71 -11.23 0.43 -10.81
CA ALA A 71 -12.31 -0.19 -10.05
C ALA A 71 -13.52 0.72 -9.74
N PRO A 72 -13.97 1.61 -10.65
CA PRO A 72 -15.10 2.50 -10.37
C PRO A 72 -16.41 1.75 -10.13
N TYR A 73 -16.50 0.51 -10.60
CA TYR A 73 -17.66 -0.38 -10.38
C TYR A 73 -17.88 -0.75 -8.90
N LEU A 74 -16.93 -0.44 -8.01
CA LEU A 74 -17.06 -0.60 -6.57
C LEU A 74 -17.72 0.60 -5.88
N LEU A 75 -17.96 1.69 -6.62
CA LEU A 75 -18.63 2.89 -6.17
C LEU A 75 -20.07 2.91 -6.69
N GLU A 76 -20.93 3.66 -6.00
CA GLU A 76 -22.28 3.92 -6.50
C GLU A 76 -22.23 4.73 -7.80
N PHE A 77 -23.30 4.67 -8.61
CA PHE A 77 -23.35 5.43 -9.85
C PHE A 77 -23.19 6.94 -9.59
N GLY A 78 -22.17 7.55 -10.21
CA GLY A 78 -21.84 8.96 -10.05
C GLY A 78 -21.06 9.31 -8.76
N GLU A 79 -20.79 8.33 -7.90
CA GLU A 79 -19.94 8.52 -6.73
C GLU A 79 -18.46 8.58 -7.14
N THR A 80 -17.74 9.54 -6.55
CA THR A 80 -16.29 9.66 -6.69
C THR A 80 -15.68 9.93 -5.33
N ILE A 81 -14.48 9.37 -5.09
CA ILE A 81 -13.68 9.70 -3.92
C ILE A 81 -12.54 10.59 -4.42
N GLU A 82 -12.74 11.89 -4.26
CA GLU A 82 -11.78 12.92 -4.64
C GLU A 82 -11.67 13.96 -3.54
N SER A 83 -10.52 14.01 -2.88
CA SER A 83 -10.27 14.95 -1.80
C SER A 83 -8.79 15.16 -1.57
N PRO A 84 -8.32 16.40 -1.35
CA PRO A 84 -6.92 16.65 -0.97
C PRO A 84 -6.57 16.04 0.39
N ARG A 85 -7.58 15.68 1.21
CA ARG A 85 -7.41 15.08 2.54
C ARG A 85 -7.55 13.55 2.55
N ILE A 86 -7.88 12.93 1.42
CA ILE A 86 -8.01 11.47 1.28
C ILE A 86 -6.98 10.99 0.27
N TRP A 87 -6.15 10.03 0.66
CA TRP A 87 -5.20 9.38 -0.26
C TRP A 87 -5.60 7.92 -0.48
N GLU A 88 -5.29 7.37 -1.65
CA GLU A 88 -5.38 5.94 -1.89
C GLU A 88 -4.11 5.25 -1.35
N LEU A 89 -4.29 4.17 -0.59
CA LEU A 89 -3.21 3.28 -0.16
C LEU A 89 -3.35 1.95 -0.93
N SER A 90 -2.30 1.60 -1.66
CA SER A 90 -2.25 0.39 -2.51
C SER A 90 -0.89 -0.30 -2.42
N ARG A 91 -0.82 -1.53 -2.95
CA ARG A 91 0.45 -2.30 -3.07
C ARG A 91 1.21 -2.44 -1.74
N LEU A 92 0.49 -2.66 -0.63
CA LEU A 92 1.11 -3.02 0.64
C LEU A 92 1.65 -4.45 0.53
N CYS A 93 2.95 -4.58 0.26
CA CYS A 93 3.61 -5.85 -0.01
C CYS A 93 4.80 -6.05 0.91
N THR A 94 5.03 -7.30 1.31
CA THR A 94 6.23 -7.71 2.05
C THR A 94 7.09 -8.62 1.20
N THR A 95 8.37 -8.74 1.56
CA THR A 95 9.35 -9.52 0.83
C THR A 95 8.92 -10.98 0.65
N THR A 96 9.10 -11.51 -0.57
CA THR A 96 8.91 -12.93 -0.90
C THR A 96 10.11 -13.78 -0.50
N ARG A 97 11.26 -13.16 -0.19
CA ARG A 97 12.50 -13.85 0.20
C ARG A 97 12.30 -14.51 1.57
N SER A 98 12.29 -15.85 1.58
CA SER A 98 11.94 -16.66 2.74
C SER A 98 12.83 -16.44 3.96
N GLU A 99 14.12 -16.16 3.76
CA GLU A 99 15.08 -15.81 4.83
C GLU A 99 14.66 -14.52 5.56
N HIS A 100 14.35 -13.46 4.80
CA HIS A 100 13.97 -12.16 5.34
C HIS A 100 12.56 -12.21 5.94
N ARG A 101 11.64 -12.92 5.31
CA ARG A 101 10.29 -13.16 5.84
C ARG A 101 10.34 -13.88 7.20
N ARG A 102 11.18 -14.92 7.34
CA ARG A 102 11.39 -15.62 8.63
C ARG A 102 12.05 -14.74 9.68
N ARG A 103 13.02 -13.91 9.29
CA ARG A 103 13.79 -13.06 10.20
C ARG A 103 13.01 -11.85 10.72
N HIS A 104 12.18 -11.24 9.88
CA HIS A 104 11.49 -9.99 10.18
C HIS A 104 9.98 -10.16 10.43
N GLY A 105 9.35 -11.20 9.88
CA GLY A 105 7.91 -11.42 9.96
C GLY A 105 7.11 -10.53 9.01
N ALA A 106 6.21 -11.12 8.21
CA ALA A 106 5.41 -10.37 7.24
C ALA A 106 4.51 -9.33 7.91
N ASP A 107 3.70 -9.74 8.90
CA ASP A 107 2.80 -8.83 9.62
C ASP A 107 3.54 -7.71 10.37
N ALA A 108 4.76 -7.97 10.87
CA ALA A 108 5.57 -6.94 11.53
C ALA A 108 6.04 -5.88 10.53
N VAL A 109 6.60 -6.30 9.39
CA VAL A 109 7.02 -5.37 8.32
C VAL A 109 5.82 -4.61 7.75
N ALA A 110 4.70 -5.29 7.49
CA ALA A 110 3.48 -4.65 7.00
C ALA A 110 2.92 -3.63 8.00
N GLY A 111 2.94 -3.93 9.30
CA GLY A 111 2.56 -2.98 10.35
C GLY A 111 3.48 -1.77 10.42
N GLU A 112 4.80 -1.94 10.27
CA GLU A 112 5.75 -0.83 10.20
C GLU A 112 5.52 0.04 8.96
N LEU A 113 5.27 -0.57 7.80
CA LEU A 113 4.94 0.15 6.55
C LEU A 113 3.64 0.94 6.68
N ALA A 114 2.58 0.33 7.22
CA ALA A 114 1.32 1.00 7.47
C ALA A 114 1.50 2.18 8.44
N ALA A 115 2.20 1.97 9.55
CA ALA A 115 2.47 3.03 10.51
C ALA A 115 3.27 4.19 9.88
N ALA A 116 4.30 3.89 9.06
CA ALA A 116 5.08 4.91 8.36
C ALA A 116 4.23 5.65 7.30
N ALA A 117 3.38 4.94 6.55
CA ALA A 117 2.44 5.56 5.62
C ALA A 117 1.49 6.54 6.33
N PHE A 118 0.99 6.19 7.51
CA PHE A 118 0.14 7.08 8.30
C PHE A 118 0.91 8.33 8.79
N GLU A 119 2.21 8.24 9.11
CA GLU A 119 3.03 9.45 9.40
C GLU A 119 3.16 10.34 8.17
N VAL A 120 3.45 9.74 7.01
CA VAL A 120 3.62 10.48 5.76
C VAL A 120 2.33 11.23 5.42
N ALA A 121 1.19 10.54 5.49
CA ALA A 121 -0.13 11.15 5.29
C ALA A 121 -0.45 12.24 6.32
N GLY A 122 -0.24 11.97 7.60
CA GLY A 122 -0.51 12.94 8.67
C GLY A 122 0.30 14.23 8.52
N ARG A 123 1.59 14.14 8.15
CA ARG A 123 2.44 15.30 7.86
C ARG A 123 1.95 16.11 6.66
N ALA A 124 1.25 15.48 5.72
CA ALA A 124 0.68 16.11 4.54
C ALA A 124 -0.75 16.65 4.76
N GLY A 125 -1.30 16.55 5.98
CA GLY A 125 -2.67 17.00 6.29
C GLY A 125 -3.77 16.05 5.80
N VAL A 126 -3.41 14.81 5.43
CA VAL A 126 -4.33 13.74 5.05
C VAL A 126 -4.92 13.13 6.30
N ASN A 127 -6.24 12.95 6.34
CA ASN A 127 -6.94 12.42 7.50
C ASN A 127 -7.45 11.00 7.29
N GLN A 128 -7.49 10.51 6.05
CA GLN A 128 -8.01 9.20 5.73
C GLN A 128 -7.28 8.58 4.53
N PHE A 129 -7.10 7.27 4.57
CA PHE A 129 -6.82 6.48 3.37
C PHE A 129 -8.09 5.79 2.88
N VAL A 130 -8.21 5.67 1.56
CA VAL A 130 -9.10 4.70 0.91
C VAL A 130 -8.26 3.56 0.33
N CYS A 131 -8.73 2.33 0.46
CA CYS A 131 -8.08 1.16 -0.10
C CYS A 131 -9.11 0.29 -0.83
N VAL A 132 -8.68 -0.35 -1.90
CA VAL A 132 -9.38 -1.47 -2.51
C VAL A 132 -8.73 -2.76 -2.01
N THR A 133 -9.51 -3.64 -1.40
CA THR A 133 -8.99 -4.81 -0.67
C THR A 133 -9.87 -6.03 -0.86
N ASP A 134 -9.29 -7.23 -0.82
CA ASP A 134 -10.01 -8.49 -0.73
C ASP A 134 -10.12 -8.94 0.73
N ASP A 135 -10.77 -10.08 0.99
CA ASP A 135 -10.93 -10.60 2.36
C ASP A 135 -9.58 -10.94 3.03
N PRO A 136 -8.63 -11.64 2.37
CA PRO A 136 -7.31 -11.88 2.95
C PRO A 136 -6.58 -10.60 3.35
N THR A 137 -6.59 -9.58 2.50
CA THR A 137 -5.91 -8.31 2.77
C THR A 137 -6.65 -7.50 3.84
N PHE A 138 -7.98 -7.55 3.88
CA PHE A 138 -8.79 -6.94 4.94
C PHE A 138 -8.37 -7.48 6.32
N HIS A 139 -8.34 -8.80 6.46
CA HIS A 139 -7.93 -9.44 7.71
C HIS A 139 -6.45 -9.22 8.02
N ALA A 140 -5.59 -9.12 7.01
CA ALA A 140 -4.18 -8.75 7.22
C ALA A 140 -4.05 -7.33 7.81
N LEU A 141 -4.84 -6.36 7.32
CA LEU A 141 -4.91 -5.01 7.88
C LEU A 141 -5.34 -5.03 9.35
N GLU A 142 -6.36 -5.82 9.70
CA GLU A 142 -6.77 -6.01 11.10
C GLU A 142 -5.63 -6.62 11.95
N ARG A 143 -4.97 -7.68 11.46
CA ARG A 143 -3.86 -8.33 12.17
C ARG A 143 -2.70 -7.37 12.44
N ILE A 144 -2.40 -6.43 11.56
CA ILE A 144 -1.32 -5.46 11.76
C ILE A 144 -1.74 -4.26 12.64
N GLY A 145 -2.99 -4.24 13.11
CA GLY A 145 -3.50 -3.23 14.03
C GLY A 145 -4.11 -2.00 13.35
N CYS A 146 -4.39 -2.07 12.05
CA CYS A 146 -5.25 -1.09 11.38
C CYS A 146 -6.72 -1.35 11.76
N ALA A 147 -7.57 -0.34 11.61
CA ALA A 147 -9.01 -0.43 11.82
C ALA A 147 -9.77 -0.13 10.51
N PRO A 148 -9.78 -1.06 9.54
CA PRO A 148 -10.46 -0.85 8.26
C PRO A 148 -11.98 -0.73 8.46
N LYS A 149 -12.55 0.35 7.92
CA LYS A 149 -14.00 0.59 7.89
C LYS A 149 -14.53 0.27 6.50
N LEU A 150 -15.37 -0.76 6.40
CA LEU A 150 -16.01 -1.14 5.13
C LEU A 150 -16.93 -0.03 4.65
N LYS A 151 -16.76 0.36 3.39
CA LYS A 151 -17.80 1.05 2.64
C LYS A 151 -18.84 0.01 2.19
N PRO A 152 -20.14 0.23 2.40
CA PRO A 152 -21.18 -0.63 1.84
C PRO A 152 -21.02 -0.78 0.33
N ARG A 153 -21.16 -2.01 -0.16
CA ARG A 153 -21.08 -2.32 -1.59
C ARG A 153 -22.37 -1.86 -2.30
N PRO A 154 -22.27 -1.40 -3.56
CA PRO A 154 -23.46 -1.20 -4.38
C PRO A 154 -24.29 -2.47 -4.50
N ALA A 155 -25.62 -2.33 -4.43
CA ALA A 155 -26.56 -3.46 -4.50
C ALA A 155 -26.47 -4.25 -5.81
N SER A 156 -25.96 -3.61 -6.87
CA SER A 156 -25.78 -4.18 -8.21
C SER A 156 -24.41 -4.85 -8.44
N GLY A 157 -23.50 -4.82 -7.45
CA GLY A 157 -22.14 -5.35 -7.60
C GLY A 157 -22.04 -6.89 -7.47
N PRO A 158 -21.04 -7.53 -8.08
CA PRO A 158 -20.83 -8.97 -7.94
C PRO A 158 -20.54 -9.38 -6.49
N GLY A 159 -21.06 -10.53 -6.04
CA GLY A 159 -20.95 -11.00 -4.65
C GLY A 159 -19.50 -11.29 -4.19
N SER A 160 -18.61 -11.64 -5.11
CA SER A 160 -17.18 -11.88 -4.86
C SER A 160 -16.29 -10.65 -5.13
N ALA A 161 -16.89 -9.47 -5.31
CA ALA A 161 -16.12 -8.27 -5.62
C ALA A 161 -15.18 -7.88 -4.47
N PRO A 162 -14.13 -7.11 -4.77
CA PRO A 162 -13.38 -6.34 -3.79
C PRO A 162 -14.25 -5.55 -2.81
N HIS A 163 -13.64 -5.18 -1.69
CA HIS A 163 -14.15 -4.17 -0.77
C HIS A 163 -13.43 -2.85 -0.97
N VAL A 164 -14.17 -1.77 -0.76
CA VAL A 164 -13.59 -0.45 -0.50
C VAL A 164 -13.58 -0.25 1.00
N VAL A 165 -12.40 0.06 1.55
CA VAL A 165 -12.25 0.35 2.98
C VAL A 165 -11.62 1.71 3.20
N PHE A 166 -11.99 2.32 4.31
CA PHE A 166 -11.37 3.53 4.81
C PHE A 166 -10.52 3.25 6.05
N LEU A 167 -9.38 3.92 6.14
CA LEU A 167 -8.48 3.89 7.28
C LEU A 167 -8.27 5.31 7.79
N ASP A 168 -8.62 5.57 9.04
CA ASP A 168 -8.44 6.90 9.63
C ASP A 168 -6.97 7.09 10.05
N VAL A 169 -6.33 8.13 9.52
CA VAL A 169 -4.90 8.41 9.78
C VAL A 169 -4.64 8.72 11.26
N GLY A 170 -5.65 9.23 11.98
CA GLY A 170 -5.59 9.43 13.43
C GLY A 170 -5.53 8.13 14.25
N GLN A 171 -5.84 6.97 13.66
CA GLN A 171 -5.81 5.65 14.29
C GLN A 171 -4.56 4.88 13.87
N ILE A 172 -3.40 5.46 14.15
CA ILE A 172 -2.12 4.87 13.79
C ILE A 172 -1.97 3.48 14.47
N PRO A 173 -1.60 2.42 13.74
CA PRO A 173 -1.43 1.09 14.30
C PRO A 173 -0.49 1.07 15.51
N LEU A 174 -1.00 0.73 16.71
CA LEU A 174 -0.27 0.80 17.98
C LEU A 174 0.86 -0.24 18.12
N LYS A 175 0.90 -1.27 17.26
CA LYS A 175 2.02 -2.24 17.20
C LYS A 175 3.38 -1.58 16.91
N ARG A 176 3.35 -0.30 16.50
CA ARG A 176 4.45 0.63 16.25
C ARG A 176 5.52 0.77 17.35
N ILE A 177 5.21 0.51 18.63
CA ILE A 177 6.05 1.08 19.71
C ILE A 177 6.96 0.06 20.41
N GLN A 178 6.60 -1.22 20.47
CA GLN A 178 7.30 -2.16 21.35
C GLN A 178 8.54 -2.83 20.73
N ASN A 179 8.73 -2.73 19.42
CA ASN A 179 9.86 -3.37 18.73
C ASN A 179 10.90 -2.35 18.22
N ARG A 180 11.22 -1.31 18.99
CA ARG A 180 12.31 -0.35 18.71
C ARG A 180 13.73 -0.97 18.58
N ARG A 181 13.85 -2.30 18.61
CA ARG A 181 15.00 -3.06 18.07
C ARG A 181 14.86 -3.39 16.57
N ALA A 182 13.93 -2.75 15.86
CA ALA A 182 13.60 -3.02 14.47
C ALA A 182 14.81 -2.79 13.55
N LYS A 183 15.31 -3.88 13.00
CA LYS A 183 16.35 -3.95 11.98
C LYS A 183 15.92 -3.30 10.65
N ALA A 184 14.75 -2.68 10.55
CA ALA A 184 14.29 -2.04 9.33
C ALA A 184 14.47 -0.51 9.37
N ALA A 185 14.82 0.07 8.23
CA ALA A 185 14.78 1.50 7.98
C ALA A 185 13.80 1.79 6.85
N MET A 186 13.22 3.00 6.87
CA MET A 186 12.17 3.43 5.95
C MET A 186 12.66 4.62 5.14
N VAL A 187 12.29 4.67 3.87
CA VAL A 187 12.49 5.85 3.03
C VAL A 187 11.20 6.17 2.29
N GLU A 188 10.90 7.46 2.21
CA GLU A 188 9.87 8.05 1.36
C GLU A 188 10.47 8.40 0.00
N PHE A 189 9.81 7.98 -1.09
CA PHE A 189 10.17 8.33 -2.46
C PHE A 189 8.96 8.91 -3.19
N ARG A 190 9.19 9.91 -4.04
CA ARG A 190 8.18 10.54 -4.89
C ARG A 190 8.71 10.58 -6.32
N GLY A 191 7.90 10.16 -7.28
CA GLY A 191 8.25 10.25 -8.69
C GLY A 191 7.99 8.98 -9.51
N ASN A 192 8.10 9.14 -10.83
CA ASN A 192 7.86 8.11 -11.82
C ASN A 192 8.91 6.98 -11.76
N LEU A 193 8.43 5.75 -11.58
CA LEU A 193 9.27 4.54 -11.60
C LEU A 193 9.62 4.08 -13.02
N ALA A 194 8.73 4.31 -13.99
CA ALA A 194 8.95 3.89 -15.37
C ALA A 194 10.11 4.61 -16.04
N GLU A 195 10.41 5.84 -15.61
CA GLU A 195 11.49 6.69 -16.15
C GLU A 195 12.87 6.44 -15.53
N ARG A 196 12.96 5.64 -14.45
CA ARG A 196 14.22 5.41 -13.73
C ARG A 196 14.72 3.99 -13.98
N ARG A 197 15.50 3.85 -15.05
CA ARG A 197 16.38 2.70 -15.31
C ARG A 197 17.75 2.90 -14.67
#